data_AF-A0A359MTD9-F1
#
_entry.id   AF-A0A359MTD9-F1
#
_cell.length_a   1.000
_cell.length_b   1.000
_cell.length_c   1.000
_cell.angle_alpha   90.00
_cell.angle_beta   90.00
_cell.angle_gamma   90.00
#
_symmetry.space_group_name_H-M   'P 1'
#
loop_
_entity.id
_entity.type
_entity.pdbx_description
1 polymer ?
#
loop_
_entity_poly.entity_id
_entity_poly.type
_entity_poly.pdbx_seq_one_letter_code
_entity_poly.pdbx_strand_id
1 'polypeptide(L)'
;EVPEKNVQKAPTKAAKTEEVPEVVETAGTKVQAENNLALENLTFNKEEGILWPVNGNVIMNYSMNHTIYYATLMLYKCNPAIIIDAEVGTEVKAAARGIVTNVEWDEETGHTVTTAIGDGYSLVYGQLDK
;
A
#
# COMPACT_ATOMS: atom_id res chain seq x y z
N GLU A 1 1.46 24.84 48.92
CA GLU A 1 2.90 25.01 49.17
C GLU A 1 3.61 23.77 48.64
N VAL A 2 4.50 23.95 47.67
CA VAL A 2 5.52 22.97 47.25
C VAL A 2 6.85 23.70 47.43
N PRO A 3 7.86 23.08 48.04
CA PRO A 3 9.08 22.74 47.29
C PRO A 3 9.63 21.35 47.71
N GLU A 4 10.10 20.45 46.85
CA GLU A 4 11.28 20.41 45.96
C GLU A 4 12.67 20.17 46.63
N LYS A 5 13.34 19.11 46.14
CA LYS A 5 14.81 18.86 45.98
C LYS A 5 15.69 18.17 47.07
N ASN A 6 16.09 16.92 46.73
CA ASN A 6 17.43 16.52 46.20
C ASN A 6 18.52 15.84 47.10
N VAL A 7 19.19 14.86 46.47
CA VAL A 7 20.54 14.23 46.65
C VAL A 7 20.76 13.20 47.80
N GLN A 8 20.84 11.86 47.59
CA GLN A 8 21.85 10.95 46.97
C GLN A 8 22.88 10.34 47.95
N LYS A 9 23.00 9.00 47.96
CA LYS A 9 24.24 8.27 48.35
C LYS A 9 24.27 6.85 47.74
N ALA A 10 25.29 6.57 46.92
CA ALA A 10 25.70 5.24 46.44
C ALA A 10 26.69 4.56 47.42
N PRO A 11 27.02 3.25 47.28
CA PRO A 11 28.16 2.80 46.42
C PRO A 11 27.89 1.45 45.69
N THR A 12 28.24 1.26 44.41
CA THR A 12 29.54 0.91 43.76
C THR A 12 30.00 -0.56 43.87
N LYS A 13 30.09 -1.25 42.71
CA LYS A 13 31.25 -2.05 42.18
C LYS A 13 30.96 -2.47 40.72
N ALA A 14 31.49 -1.78 39.69
CA ALA A 14 32.68 -2.09 38.88
C ALA A 14 32.72 -3.53 38.31
N ALA A 15 33.02 -3.85 37.05
CA ALA A 15 33.30 -3.16 35.77
C ALA A 15 33.53 -4.29 34.73
N LYS A 16 33.15 -4.15 33.44
CA LYS A 16 34.01 -4.41 32.26
C LYS A 16 33.29 -4.12 30.93
N THR A 17 34.00 -3.42 30.06
CA THR A 17 33.72 -2.94 28.69
C THR A 17 33.91 -4.05 27.64
N GLU A 18 33.38 -3.77 26.43
CA GLU A 18 33.57 -4.41 25.10
C GLU A 18 32.74 -5.69 24.90
N GLU A 19 31.96 -5.85 23.83
CA GLU A 19 32.24 -5.57 22.42
C GLU A 19 31.00 -5.09 21.64
N VAL A 20 31.24 -4.27 20.61
CA VAL A 20 30.27 -3.84 19.60
C VAL A 20 30.01 -5.03 18.65
N PRO A 21 28.78 -5.56 18.51
CA PRO A 21 28.47 -6.40 17.38
C PRO A 21 28.14 -5.50 16.18
N GLU A 22 29.12 -5.45 15.29
CA GLU A 22 29.00 -5.23 13.85
C GLU A 22 27.58 -5.54 13.33
N VAL A 23 26.88 -4.49 12.89
CA VAL A 23 25.61 -4.59 12.20
C VAL A 23 25.85 -5.31 10.88
N VAL A 24 25.58 -6.62 10.89
CA VAL A 24 25.38 -7.44 9.71
C VAL A 24 24.36 -6.77 8.80
N GLU A 25 24.84 -6.21 7.69
CA GLU A 25 24.04 -5.79 6.53
C GLU A 25 23.16 -6.97 6.10
N THR A 26 21.94 -6.98 6.61
CA THR A 26 20.95 -8.01 6.35
C THR A 26 20.34 -7.72 4.99
N ALA A 27 20.27 -8.73 4.12
CA ALA A 27 19.75 -8.62 2.74
C ALA A 27 18.39 -7.90 2.62
N GLY A 28 17.58 -7.84 3.69
CA GLY A 28 16.34 -7.05 3.74
C GLY A 28 16.52 -5.54 3.64
N THR A 29 17.62 -4.96 4.13
CA THR A 29 17.88 -3.51 4.07
C THR A 29 18.20 -3.06 2.64
N LYS A 30 18.92 -3.90 1.89
CA LYS A 30 19.31 -3.63 0.50
C LYS A 30 18.12 -3.68 -0.46
N VAL A 31 17.23 -4.67 -0.29
CA VAL A 31 16.00 -4.80 -1.10
C VAL A 31 15.06 -3.61 -0.88
N GLN A 32 14.92 -3.11 0.35
CA GLN A 32 14.10 -1.92 0.63
C GLN A 32 14.70 -0.64 0.03
N ALA A 33 16.02 -0.46 0.12
CA ALA A 33 16.70 0.70 -0.47
C ALA A 33 16.60 0.71 -2.01
N GLU A 34 16.77 -0.45 -2.65
CA GLU A 34 16.64 -0.60 -4.11
C GLU A 34 15.19 -0.38 -4.58
N ASN A 35 14.20 -0.89 -3.84
CA ASN A 35 12.78 -0.66 -4.15
C ASN A 35 12.39 0.81 -4.01
N ASN A 36 12.89 1.51 -2.98
CA ASN A 36 12.63 2.94 -2.80
C ASN A 36 13.23 3.77 -3.94
N LEU A 37 14.47 3.47 -4.35
CA LEU A 37 15.11 4.15 -5.48
C LEU A 37 14.37 3.87 -6.80
N ALA A 38 13.86 2.66 -6.99
CA ALA A 38 13.05 2.30 -8.16
C ALA A 38 11.69 3.01 -8.17
N LEU A 39 11.08 3.24 -6.99
CA LEU A 39 9.85 4.01 -6.82
C LEU A 39 10.07 5.49 -7.15
N GLU A 40 11.19 6.07 -6.72
CA GLU A 40 11.56 7.47 -6.97
C GLU A 40 11.81 7.77 -8.45
N ASN A 41 12.33 6.80 -9.21
CA ASN A 41 12.58 6.94 -10.64
C ASN A 41 11.37 6.62 -11.52
N LEU A 42 10.24 6.22 -10.92
CA LEU A 42 9.04 5.87 -11.66
C LEU A 42 8.23 7.14 -11.98
N THR A 43 7.99 7.38 -13.26
CA THR A 43 7.22 8.53 -13.75
C THR A 43 5.96 8.06 -14.48
N PHE A 44 4.88 8.82 -14.32
CA PHE A 44 3.58 8.52 -14.92
C PHE A 44 3.18 9.60 -15.94
N ASN A 45 3.06 9.19 -17.20
CA ASN A 45 2.57 10.06 -18.25
C ASN A 45 1.02 10.05 -18.29
N LYS A 46 0.42 11.14 -17.81
CA LYS A 46 -1.04 11.33 -17.79
C LYS A 46 -1.66 11.39 -19.19
N GLU A 47 -0.91 11.84 -20.19
CA GLU A 47 -1.39 12.02 -21.57
C GLU A 47 -1.46 10.68 -22.31
N GLU A 48 -0.55 9.75 -22.02
CA GLU A 48 -0.65 8.35 -22.49
C GLU A 48 -1.79 7.59 -21.82
N GLY A 49 -2.15 7.99 -20.59
CA GLY A 49 -3.22 7.37 -19.82
C GLY A 49 -2.83 5.98 -19.31
N ILE A 50 -3.83 5.14 -19.08
CA ILE A 50 -3.67 3.77 -18.62
C ILE A 50 -4.48 2.82 -19.49
N LEU A 51 -4.07 1.56 -19.53
CA LEU A 51 -4.75 0.49 -20.25
C LEU A 51 -5.90 -0.07 -19.44
N TRP A 52 -6.87 -0.68 -20.14
CA TRP A 52 -7.91 -1.46 -19.47
C TRP A 52 -7.30 -2.74 -18.88
N PRO A 53 -7.51 -3.02 -17.58
CA PRO A 53 -6.91 -4.19 -16.93
C PRO A 53 -7.59 -5.51 -17.34
N VAL A 54 -8.86 -5.44 -17.76
CA VAL A 54 -9.65 -6.59 -18.22
C VAL A 54 -10.57 -6.18 -19.37
N ASN A 55 -10.94 -7.14 -20.22
CA ASN A 55 -11.94 -6.92 -21.27
C ASN A 55 -13.33 -7.26 -20.74
N GLY A 56 -14.10 -6.22 -20.41
CA GLY A 56 -15.45 -6.36 -19.87
C GLY A 56 -16.19 -5.03 -19.88
N ASN A 57 -17.49 -5.09 -19.59
CA ASN A 57 -18.32 -3.88 -19.51
C ASN A 57 -18.17 -3.22 -18.13
N VAL A 58 -18.24 -1.89 -18.08
CA VAL A 58 -18.30 -1.17 -16.80
C VAL A 58 -19.69 -1.35 -16.21
N ILE A 59 -19.78 -2.06 -15.08
CA ILE A 59 -21.04 -2.31 -14.36
C ILE A 59 -21.30 -1.29 -13.26
N MET A 60 -20.25 -0.62 -12.78
CA MET A 60 -20.38 0.50 -11.85
C MET A 60 -19.34 1.58 -12.14
N ASN A 61 -19.80 2.80 -12.36
CA ASN A 61 -18.92 3.95 -12.62
C ASN A 61 -18.34 4.53 -11.32
N TYR A 62 -17.20 5.19 -11.47
CA TYR A 62 -16.65 6.04 -10.41
C TYR A 62 -17.63 7.18 -10.10
N SER A 63 -17.97 7.33 -8.82
CA SER A 63 -18.83 8.41 -8.36
C SER A 63 -18.57 8.74 -6.90
N MET A 64 -17.79 9.79 -6.67
CA MET A 64 -17.62 10.40 -5.35
C MET A 64 -18.59 11.54 -5.06
N ASN A 65 -19.23 12.09 -6.10
CA ASN A 65 -20.14 13.23 -5.97
C ASN A 65 -21.60 12.81 -5.72
N HIS A 66 -21.95 11.57 -6.08
CA HIS A 66 -23.30 11.01 -5.93
C HIS A 66 -23.21 9.58 -5.40
N THR A 67 -24.23 9.15 -4.66
CA THR A 67 -24.31 7.79 -4.15
C THR A 67 -24.83 6.83 -5.23
N ILE A 68 -24.29 5.62 -5.25
CA ILE A 68 -24.75 4.50 -6.07
C ILE A 68 -25.28 3.41 -5.13
N TYR A 69 -26.30 2.70 -5.59
CA TYR A 69 -26.86 1.57 -4.84
C TYR A 69 -26.00 0.31 -5.01
N TYR A 70 -25.49 -0.23 -3.91
CA TYR A 70 -24.78 -1.50 -3.87
C TYR A 70 -25.77 -2.62 -3.53
N ALA A 71 -26.17 -3.41 -4.53
CA ALA A 71 -27.16 -4.48 -4.35
C ALA A 71 -26.71 -5.56 -3.34
N THR A 72 -25.40 -5.82 -3.26
CA THR A 72 -24.81 -6.78 -2.31
C THR A 72 -24.90 -6.31 -0.86
N LEU A 73 -24.76 -5.00 -0.62
CA LEU A 73 -24.78 -4.39 0.71
C LEU A 73 -26.14 -3.80 1.08
N MET A 74 -27.08 -3.76 0.13
CA MET A 74 -28.39 -3.12 0.24
C MET A 74 -28.31 -1.65 0.72
N LEU A 75 -27.26 -0.93 0.33
CA LEU A 75 -26.96 0.42 0.81
C LEU A 75 -26.54 1.36 -0.33
N TYR A 76 -26.84 2.64 -0.17
CA TYR A 76 -26.31 3.71 -1.03
C TYR A 76 -24.98 4.22 -0.48
N LYS A 77 -23.91 4.15 -1.28
CA LYS A 77 -22.57 4.64 -0.93
C LYS A 77 -21.93 5.31 -2.14
N CYS A 78 -20.97 6.22 -1.92
CA CYS A 78 -20.11 6.71 -3.00
C CYS A 78 -19.20 5.57 -3.49
N ASN A 79 -18.94 5.53 -4.79
CA ASN A 79 -18.06 4.53 -5.40
C ASN A 79 -16.71 5.16 -5.76
N PRO A 80 -15.62 4.87 -5.01
CA PRO A 80 -14.29 5.40 -5.28
C PRO A 80 -13.56 4.65 -6.40
N ALA A 81 -14.18 3.67 -7.06
CA ALA A 81 -13.54 2.86 -8.10
C ALA A 81 -14.43 2.71 -9.35
N ILE A 82 -13.86 2.20 -10.44
CA ILE A 82 -14.65 1.64 -11.54
C ILE A 82 -14.74 0.12 -11.34
N ILE A 83 -15.91 -0.45 -11.57
CA ILE A 83 -16.12 -1.91 -11.49
C ILE A 83 -16.38 -2.41 -12.90
N ILE A 84 -15.54 -3.35 -13.33
CA ILE A 84 -15.57 -3.95 -14.67
C ILE A 84 -15.98 -5.41 -14.50
N ASP A 85 -16.94 -5.84 -15.31
CA ASP A 85 -17.40 -7.22 -15.36
C ASP A 85 -16.29 -8.17 -15.85
N ALA A 86 -16.13 -9.31 -15.20
CA ALA A 86 -15.18 -10.34 -15.56
C ALA A 86 -15.61 -11.69 -14.96
N GLU A 87 -15.36 -12.79 -15.65
CA GLU A 87 -15.57 -14.12 -15.10
C GLU A 87 -14.49 -14.46 -14.05
N VAL A 88 -14.84 -15.27 -13.05
CA VAL A 88 -13.89 -15.72 -12.03
C VAL A 88 -12.72 -16.46 -12.68
N GLY A 89 -11.50 -16.09 -12.31
CA GLY A 89 -10.27 -16.62 -12.89
C GLY A 89 -9.81 -15.92 -14.18
N THR A 90 -10.51 -14.88 -14.64
CA THR A 90 -10.03 -14.02 -15.74
C THR A 90 -8.71 -13.36 -15.38
N GLU A 91 -7.77 -13.35 -16.32
CA GLU A 91 -6.48 -12.68 -16.13
C GLU A 91 -6.66 -11.16 -16.07
N VAL A 92 -6.22 -10.57 -14.95
CA VAL A 92 -6.18 -9.12 -14.75
C VAL A 92 -4.78 -8.61 -15.08
N LYS A 93 -4.69 -7.73 -16.07
CA LYS A 93 -3.43 -7.13 -16.51
C LYS A 93 -3.15 -5.84 -15.75
N ALA A 94 -1.87 -5.57 -15.53
CA ALA A 94 -1.44 -4.27 -15.04
C ALA A 94 -1.81 -3.18 -16.06
N ALA A 95 -2.58 -2.19 -15.61
CA ALA A 95 -3.06 -1.09 -16.44
C ALA A 95 -1.93 -0.11 -16.81
N ALA A 96 -0.86 -0.07 -16.02
CA ALA A 96 0.34 0.68 -16.31
C ALA A 96 1.58 -0.07 -15.79
N ARG A 97 2.75 0.32 -16.28
CA ARG A 97 4.01 -0.12 -15.68
C ARG A 97 4.10 0.44 -14.26
N GLY A 98 4.36 -0.42 -13.29
CA GLY A 98 4.49 0.00 -11.90
C GLY A 98 5.15 -1.04 -11.02
N ILE A 99 5.28 -0.71 -9.73
CA ILE A 99 5.85 -1.56 -8.69
C ILE A 99 4.77 -1.86 -7.66
N VAL A 100 4.59 -3.14 -7.32
CA VAL A 100 3.64 -3.57 -6.29
C VAL A 100 4.15 -3.09 -4.93
N THR A 101 3.34 -2.31 -4.23
CA THR A 101 3.67 -1.74 -2.91
C THR A 101 2.92 -2.41 -1.78
N ASN A 102 1.73 -2.94 -2.04
CA ASN A 102 0.94 -3.66 -1.04
C ASN A 102 0.15 -4.80 -1.68
N VAL A 103 -0.01 -5.88 -0.92
CA VAL A 103 -0.91 -7.00 -1.24
C VAL A 103 -1.63 -7.34 0.06
N GLU A 104 -2.94 -7.15 0.07
CA GLU A 104 -3.76 -7.33 1.25
C GLU A 104 -5.07 -8.05 0.94
N TRP A 105 -5.77 -8.45 1.99
CA TRP A 105 -7.11 -9.00 1.89
C TRP A 105 -7.99 -8.34 2.93
N ASP A 106 -9.17 -7.90 2.50
CA ASP A 106 -10.22 -7.41 3.39
C ASP A 106 -11.61 -7.88 2.95
N GLU A 107 -12.59 -7.74 3.83
CA GLU A 107 -13.96 -8.23 3.60
C GLU A 107 -14.77 -7.38 2.60
N GLU A 108 -14.39 -6.13 2.36
CA GLU A 108 -15.07 -5.21 1.44
C GLU A 108 -14.54 -5.34 0.01
N THR A 109 -13.22 -5.45 -0.14
CA THR A 109 -12.52 -5.42 -1.43
C THR A 109 -11.92 -6.77 -1.83
N GLY A 110 -11.89 -7.77 -0.94
CA GLY A 110 -11.33 -9.09 -1.25
C GLY A 110 -9.81 -9.07 -1.37
N HIS A 111 -9.23 -9.92 -2.22
CA HIS A 111 -7.80 -9.85 -2.52
C HIS A 111 -7.49 -8.58 -3.31
N THR A 112 -6.62 -7.76 -2.75
CA THR A 112 -6.33 -6.42 -3.24
C THR A 112 -4.84 -6.20 -3.41
N VAL A 113 -4.45 -5.71 -4.59
CA VAL A 113 -3.06 -5.39 -4.95
C VAL A 113 -2.96 -3.89 -5.24
N THR A 114 -2.07 -3.21 -4.54
CA THR A 114 -1.75 -1.81 -4.78
C THR A 114 -0.41 -1.69 -5.51
N THR A 115 -0.40 -0.94 -6.59
CA THR A 115 0.77 -0.72 -7.45
C THR A 115 1.04 0.78 -7.58
N ALA A 116 2.25 1.22 -7.24
CA ALA A 116 2.69 2.58 -7.54
C ALA A 116 3.08 2.69 -9.02
N ILE A 117 2.61 3.74 -9.70
CA ILE A 117 2.88 3.96 -11.13
C ILE A 117 3.75 5.20 -11.41
N GLY A 118 4.14 5.92 -10.35
CA GLY A 118 5.02 7.09 -10.43
C GLY A 118 4.32 8.41 -10.12
N ASP A 119 5.10 9.45 -9.85
CA ASP A 119 4.61 10.83 -9.59
C ASP A 119 3.50 10.94 -8.51
N GLY A 120 3.52 10.05 -7.52
CA GLY A 120 2.51 9.99 -6.46
C GLY A 120 1.21 9.30 -6.85
N TYR A 121 1.11 8.75 -8.07
CA TYR A 121 -0.03 7.96 -8.51
C TYR A 121 0.11 6.49 -8.13
N SER A 122 -1.02 5.88 -7.78
CA SER A 122 -1.15 4.46 -7.50
C SER A 122 -2.43 3.90 -8.13
N LEU A 123 -2.40 2.60 -8.39
CA LEU A 123 -3.52 1.82 -8.88
C LEU A 123 -3.83 0.72 -7.87
N VAL A 124 -5.11 0.49 -7.64
CA VAL A 124 -5.61 -0.53 -6.71
C VAL A 124 -6.47 -1.50 -7.51
N TYR A 125 -6.13 -2.77 -7.47
CA TYR A 125 -6.88 -3.86 -8.08
C TYR A 125 -7.50 -4.69 -6.98
N GLY A 126 -8.82 -4.64 -6.84
CA GLY A 126 -9.57 -5.40 -5.84
C GLY A 126 -10.37 -6.54 -6.45
N GLN A 127 -10.95 -7.36 -5.58
CA GLN A 127 -11.78 -8.53 -5.89
C GLN A 127 -11.08 -9.55 -6.78
N LEU A 128 -9.77 -9.71 -6.59
CA LEU A 128 -9.00 -10.72 -7.30
C LEU A 128 -9.33 -12.13 -6.73
N ASP A 129 -9.25 -13.13 -7.60
CA ASP A 129 -9.48 -14.54 -7.21
C ASP A 129 -8.28 -15.14 -6.46
N LYS A 130 -7.06 -14.72 -6.83
CA LYS A 130 -5.79 -15.23 -6.32
C LYS A 130 -4.65 -14.25 -6.52
#